data_AF-A0A3P8TMK9-F1
#
_entry.id   AF-A0A3P8TMK9-F1
#
_cell.length_a   1.000
_cell.length_b   1.000
_cell.length_c   1.000
_cell.angle_alpha   90.00
_cell.angle_beta   90.00
_cell.angle_gamma   90.00
#
_symmetry.space_group_name_H-M   'P 1'
#
loop_
_entity.id
_entity.type
_entity.pdbx_description
1 polymer ?
#
loop_
_entity_poly.entity_id
_entity_poly.type
_entity_poly.pdbx_seq_one_letter_code
_entity_poly.pdbx_strand_id
1 'polypeptide(L)'
;VRSEDVSLSPVLPVMEGNNVTLKCRTKETSSDLTAAFYKDGLLIGSSSAGEMILHSVSGSDEGLYNCNISSVGESPQSWLTVRGLNFSPPNIFLLSFCLLSAFVHVISSKLESS
;
A
#
# COMPACT_ATOMS: atom_id res chain seq x y z
N VAL A 1 29.18 -7.84 9.65
CA VAL A 1 28.33 -6.65 9.53
C VAL A 1 26.97 -7.05 10.06
N ARG A 2 26.46 -6.38 11.10
CA ARG A 2 25.31 -6.84 11.88
C ARG A 2 24.11 -5.95 11.52
N SER A 3 22.98 -6.56 11.14
CA SER A 3 21.72 -5.91 10.71
C SER A 3 21.09 -4.91 11.67
N GLU A 4 21.74 -4.62 12.80
CA GLU A 4 21.33 -3.66 13.83
C GLU A 4 21.64 -2.20 13.44
N ASP A 5 22.23 -1.98 12.26
CA ASP A 5 22.64 -0.68 11.76
C ASP A 5 21.67 -0.06 10.75
N VAL A 6 20.83 -0.87 10.10
CA VAL A 6 19.89 -0.41 9.07
C VAL A 6 18.49 -0.27 9.66
N SER A 7 17.85 0.89 9.50
CA SER A 7 16.50 1.16 10.00
C SER A 7 15.55 1.50 8.86
N LEU A 8 14.35 0.91 8.91
CA LEU A 8 13.21 1.27 8.07
C LEU A 8 12.16 1.99 8.93
N SER A 9 11.72 3.17 8.51
CA SER A 9 10.71 3.93 9.26
C SER A 9 9.53 4.31 8.38
N PRO A 10 8.38 3.60 8.48
CA PRO A 10 7.11 4.13 8.00
C PRO A 10 6.59 5.21 8.97
N VAL A 11 6.06 6.30 8.42
CA VAL A 11 5.54 7.43 9.21
C VAL A 11 4.09 7.15 9.64
N LEU A 12 3.89 6.68 10.88
CA LEU A 12 2.59 6.60 11.60
C LEU A 12 1.49 5.76 10.87
N PRO A 13 0.39 5.35 11.54
CA PRO A 13 -0.70 4.63 10.87
C PRO A 13 -1.24 5.46 9.71
N VAL A 14 -1.19 4.88 8.51
CA VAL A 14 -1.49 5.59 7.27
C VAL A 14 -2.94 5.33 6.91
N MET A 15 -3.68 6.41 6.63
CA MET A 15 -5.02 6.30 6.08
C MET A 15 -4.96 5.86 4.62
N GLU A 16 -5.91 5.03 4.21
CA GLU A 16 -6.09 4.66 2.81
C GLU A 16 -6.20 5.91 1.92
N GLY A 17 -5.58 5.85 0.74
CA GLY A 17 -5.47 6.96 -0.21
C GLY A 17 -4.27 7.88 0.01
N ASN A 18 -3.52 7.75 1.11
CA ASN A 18 -2.33 8.57 1.36
C ASN A 18 -1.08 7.99 0.69
N ASN A 19 -0.04 8.82 0.55
CA ASN A 19 1.28 8.37 0.12
C ASN A 19 2.15 8.04 1.33
N VAL A 20 2.91 6.95 1.25
CA VAL A 20 3.83 6.49 2.30
C VAL A 20 5.23 6.50 1.78
N THR A 21 6.13 7.19 2.48
CA THR A 21 7.56 7.15 2.17
C THR A 21 8.26 6.14 3.07
N LEU A 22 8.72 5.05 2.48
CA LEU A 22 9.63 4.10 3.08
C LEU A 22 11.05 4.63 2.98
N LYS A 23 11.69 4.85 4.12
CA LYS A 23 13.08 5.34 4.18
C LYS A 23 14.00 4.33 4.81
N CYS A 24 15.01 3.91 4.08
CA CYS A 24 16.08 3.02 4.51
C CYS A 24 17.30 3.85 4.88
N ARG A 25 17.79 3.75 6.12
CA ARG A 25 18.99 4.48 6.60
C ARG A 25 19.96 3.54 7.29
N THR A 26 21.27 3.82 7.20
CA THR A 26 22.31 3.20 8.05
C THR A 26 22.71 4.17 9.17
N LYS A 27 23.32 3.70 10.26
CA LYS A 27 23.75 4.59 11.38
C LYS A 27 24.93 5.46 11.00
N GLU A 28 25.83 4.96 10.16
CA GLU A 28 27.10 5.62 9.86
C GLU A 28 27.06 6.51 8.62
N THR A 29 26.13 6.30 7.68
CA THR A 29 26.09 7.08 6.43
C THR A 29 24.66 7.29 5.90
N SER A 30 24.24 8.56 5.81
CA SER A 30 23.04 8.94 5.03
C SER A 30 23.31 8.97 3.52
N SER A 31 24.31 8.21 3.05
CA SER A 31 24.79 8.26 1.67
C SER A 31 23.76 7.62 0.72
N ASP A 32 23.73 8.12 -0.52
CA ASP A 32 22.93 7.65 -1.65
C ASP A 32 23.26 6.20 -2.05
N LEU A 33 22.99 5.28 -1.13
CA LEU A 33 23.20 3.86 -1.32
C LEU A 33 21.93 3.27 -1.92
N THR A 34 22.12 2.47 -2.96
CA THR A 34 21.01 1.76 -3.60
C THR A 34 20.43 0.75 -2.61
N ALA A 35 19.21 1.04 -2.17
CA ALA A 35 18.43 0.20 -1.29
C ALA A 35 17.36 -0.54 -2.10
N ALA A 36 17.30 -1.86 -1.95
CA ALA A 36 16.18 -2.68 -2.38
C ALA A 36 15.13 -2.74 -1.27
N PHE A 37 13.86 -2.63 -1.63
CA PHE A 37 12.73 -2.69 -0.70
C PHE A 37 11.93 -3.95 -0.93
N TYR A 38 11.51 -4.60 0.15
CA TYR A 38 10.69 -5.81 0.08
C TYR A 38 9.41 -5.66 0.90
N LYS A 39 8.37 -6.34 0.43
CA LYS A 39 7.10 -6.54 1.12
C LYS A 39 6.83 -8.05 1.20
N ASP A 40 6.66 -8.57 2.40
CA ASP A 40 6.41 -10.00 2.66
C ASP A 40 7.46 -10.92 2.01
N GLY A 41 8.71 -10.43 1.91
CA GLY A 41 9.84 -11.11 1.27
C GLY A 41 9.94 -10.93 -0.25
N LEU A 42 9.00 -10.23 -0.89
CA LEU A 42 8.99 -9.95 -2.33
C LEU A 42 9.59 -8.59 -2.64
N LEU A 43 10.47 -8.52 -3.64
CA LEU A 43 11.07 -7.26 -4.10
C LEU A 43 9.98 -6.37 -4.72
N ILE A 44 9.76 -5.20 -4.14
CA ILE A 44 8.79 -4.21 -4.64
C ILE A 44 9.45 -3.05 -5.39
N GLY A 45 10.75 -2.85 -5.20
CA GLY A 45 11.50 -1.80 -5.90
C GLY A 45 12.89 -1.57 -5.35
N SER A 46 13.64 -0.69 -6.00
CA SER A 46 14.97 -0.24 -5.56
C SER A 46 15.15 1.25 -5.81
N SER A 47 15.85 1.94 -4.91
CA SER A 47 16.09 3.38 -5.01
C SER A 47 17.52 3.72 -4.58
N SER A 48 18.22 4.53 -5.38
CA SER A 48 19.53 5.07 -5.06
C SER A 48 19.49 6.13 -3.96
N ALA A 49 18.33 6.77 -3.74
CA ALA A 49 18.14 7.76 -2.68
C ALA A 49 17.82 7.12 -1.31
N GLY A 50 17.71 5.79 -1.23
CA GLY A 50 17.29 5.09 0.00
C GLY A 50 15.84 5.38 0.39
N GLU A 51 15.04 5.91 -0.53
CA GLU A 51 13.63 6.27 -0.32
C GLU A 51 12.75 5.69 -1.42
N MET A 52 11.61 5.11 -1.03
CA MET A 52 10.57 4.62 -1.92
C MET A 52 9.22 5.14 -1.47
N ILE A 53 8.39 5.58 -2.43
CA ILE A 53 7.05 6.09 -2.15
C ILE A 53 6.02 5.07 -2.63
N LEU A 54 5.16 4.63 -1.72
CA LEU A 54 3.92 3.93 -2.05
C LEU A 54 2.84 4.98 -2.28
N HIS A 55 2.27 5.01 -3.47
CA HIS A 55 1.25 6.00 -3.83
C HIS A 55 -0.15 5.46 -3.54
N SER A 56 -1.01 6.29 -2.95
CA SER A 56 -2.42 5.96 -2.69
C SER A 56 -2.60 4.58 -2.05
N VAL A 57 -1.99 4.37 -0.89
CA VAL A 57 -1.99 3.06 -0.20
C VAL A 57 -3.40 2.59 0.11
N SER A 58 -3.59 1.27 0.11
CA SER A 58 -4.86 0.58 0.31
C SER A 58 -4.69 -0.60 1.26
N GLY A 59 -5.77 -1.28 1.61
CA GLY A 59 -5.70 -2.49 2.45
C GLY A 59 -4.77 -3.58 1.89
N SER A 60 -4.52 -3.62 0.57
CA SER A 60 -3.56 -4.57 -0.01
C SER A 60 -2.10 -4.20 0.20
N ASP A 61 -1.80 -2.98 0.67
CA ASP A 61 -0.45 -2.53 0.98
C ASP A 61 -0.04 -2.83 2.43
N GLU A 62 -0.95 -3.36 3.26
CA GLU A 62 -0.60 -3.89 4.57
C GLU A 62 0.33 -5.12 4.46
N GLY A 63 1.33 -5.20 5.33
CA GLY A 63 2.30 -6.31 5.34
C GLY A 63 3.61 -6.02 6.08
N LEU A 64 4.55 -6.96 5.99
CA LEU A 64 5.90 -6.84 6.56
C LEU A 64 6.87 -6.22 5.55
N TYR A 65 7.47 -5.09 5.91
CA TYR A 65 8.43 -4.38 5.06
C TYR A 65 9.85 -4.45 5.62
N ASN A 66 10.83 -4.57 4.73
CA ASN A 66 12.24 -4.38 5.05
C ASN A 66 12.98 -3.75 3.85
N CYS A 67 14.24 -3.37 4.07
CA CYS A 67 15.12 -2.94 3.01
C CYS A 67 16.49 -3.62 3.10
N ASN A 68 17.14 -3.79 1.96
CA ASN A 68 18.49 -4.33 1.84
C ASN A 68 19.39 -3.37 1.07
N ILE A 69 20.53 -3.03 1.66
CA ILE A 69 21.59 -2.25 1.03
C ILE A 69 22.72 -3.21 0.70
N SER A 70 23.05 -3.40 -0.59
CA SER A 70 23.98 -4.44 -1.04
C SER A 70 25.36 -4.43 -0.35
N SER A 71 25.82 -3.27 0.10
CA SER A 71 27.12 -3.10 0.78
C SER A 71 27.05 -3.23 2.31
N VAL A 72 25.86 -3.24 2.90
CA VAL A 72 25.67 -3.15 4.37
C VAL A 72 24.87 -4.33 4.90
N GLY A 73 23.76 -4.68 4.24
CA GLY A 73 22.87 -5.77 4.62
C GLY A 73 21.42 -5.33 4.76
N GLU A 74 20.63 -6.23 5.36
CA GLU A 74 19.19 -6.12 5.49
C GLU A 74 18.77 -5.47 6.82
N SER A 75 17.71 -4.65 6.77
CA SER A 75 17.04 -4.05 7.93
C SER A 75 16.14 -5.07 8.64
N PRO A 76 15.86 -4.89 9.95
CA PRO A 76 14.78 -5.62 10.59
C PRO A 76 13.45 -5.32 9.88
N GLN A 77 12.53 -6.29 9.94
CA GLN A 77 11.20 -6.16 9.37
C GLN A 77 10.33 -5.25 10.24
N SER A 78 9.49 -4.45 9.60
CA SER A 78 8.54 -3.55 10.23
C SER A 78 7.15 -3.72 9.61
N TRP A 79 6.12 -3.79 10.45
CA TRP A 79 4.74 -3.94 9.99
C TRP A 79 4.16 -2.59 9.54
N LEU A 80 3.61 -2.53 8.33
CA LEU A 80 2.85 -1.40 7.83
C LEU A 80 1.36 -1.70 7.98
N THR A 81 0.67 -1.00 8.87
CA THR A 81 -0.80 -1.07 9.00
C THR A 81 -1.44 0.05 8.19
N VAL A 82 -2.38 -0.30 7.30
CA VAL A 82 -3.19 0.66 6.54
C VAL A 82 -4.59 0.71 7.11
N ARG A 83 -5.06 1.90 7.50
CA ARG A 83 -6.43 2.08 8.01
C ARG A 83 -7.34 2.59 6.90
N GLY A 84 -8.25 1.74 6.45
CA GLY A 84 -9.33 2.16 5.56
C GLY A 84 -10.31 3.07 6.28
N LEU A 85 -10.62 4.23 5.69
CA LEU A 85 -11.86 4.92 6.02
C LEU A 85 -12.98 4.10 5.39
N ASN A 86 -13.56 3.17 6.15
CA ASN A 86 -14.84 2.54 5.78
C ASN A 86 -15.93 3.62 5.77
N PHE A 87 -15.94 4.47 4.74
CA PHE A 87 -17.15 5.13 4.27
C PHE A 87 -17.97 4.07 3.55
N SER A 88 -18.51 3.13 4.31
CA SER A 88 -19.70 2.40 3.88
C SER A 88 -20.90 3.23 4.31
N PRO A 89 -21.41 4.20 3.52
CA PRO A 89 -22.79 4.59 3.72
C PRO A 89 -23.61 3.32 3.46
N PRO A 90 -24.53 2.93 4.36
CA PRO A 90 -25.31 1.69 4.24
C PRO A 90 -26.11 1.57 2.93
N ASN A 91 -26.16 2.63 2.12
CA ASN A 91 -27.03 2.78 0.97
C ASN A 91 -26.31 2.76 -0.40
N ILE A 92 -24.98 2.82 -0.51
CA ILE A 92 -24.33 2.84 -1.86
C ILE A 92 -24.55 1.51 -2.60
N PHE A 93 -24.43 0.38 -1.91
CA PHE A 93 -24.70 -0.94 -2.49
C PHE A 93 -26.18 -1.13 -2.84
N LEU A 94 -27.09 -0.55 -2.04
CA LEU A 94 -28.54 -0.59 -2.30
C LEU A 94 -28.94 0.29 -3.49
N LEU A 95 -28.34 1.46 -3.66
CA LEU A 95 -28.63 2.35 -4.79
C LEU A 95 -28.18 1.72 -6.12
N SER A 96 -27.01 1.09 -6.14
CA SER A 96 -26.54 0.34 -7.32
C SER A 96 -27.46 -0.84 -7.64
N PHE A 97 -27.88 -1.62 -6.63
CA PHE A 97 -28.81 -2.73 -6.80
C PHE A 97 -30.20 -2.26 -7.28
N CYS A 98 -30.72 -1.17 -6.71
CA CYS A 98 -31.98 -0.57 -7.13
C CYS A 98 -31.92 -0.09 -8.58
N LEU A 99 -30.86 0.60 -8.99
CA LEU A 99 -30.68 1.07 -10.36
C LEU A 99 -30.59 -0.10 -11.35
N LEU A 100 -29.84 -1.16 -11.02
CA LEU A 100 -29.78 -2.39 -11.82
C LEU A 100 -31.15 -3.07 -11.90
N SER A 101 -31.87 -3.18 -10.79
CA SER A 101 -33.22 -3.77 -10.78
C SER A 101 -34.21 -2.95 -11.60
N ALA A 102 -34.16 -1.62 -11.52
CA ALA A 102 -35.00 -0.71 -12.29
C ALA A 102 -34.66 -0.78 -13.78
N PHE A 103 -33.37 -0.82 -14.13
CA PHE A 103 -32.92 -1.03 -15.50
C PHE A 103 -33.42 -2.37 -16.05
N VAL A 104 -33.27 -3.47 -15.31
CA VAL A 104 -33.74 -4.79 -15.72
C VAL A 104 -35.27 -4.82 -15.86
N HIS A 105 -36.01 -4.17 -14.95
CA HIS A 105 -37.47 -4.04 -15.05
C HIS A 105 -37.89 -3.24 -16.29
N VAL A 106 -37.21 -2.14 -16.58
CA VAL A 106 -37.47 -1.29 -17.76
C VAL A 106 -37.15 -2.01 -19.06
N ILE A 107 -36.04 -2.77 -19.11
CA ILE A 107 -35.69 -3.57 -20.27
C ILE A 107 -36.67 -4.73 -20.46
N SER A 108 -37.07 -5.43 -19.39
CA SER A 108 -38.02 -6.54 -19.45
C SER A 108 -39.42 -6.08 -19.90
N SER A 109 -39.89 -4.94 -19.36
CA SER A 109 -41.17 -4.34 -19.79
C SER A 109 -41.15 -3.83 -21.24
N LYS A 110 -39.98 -3.43 -21.74
CA LYS A 110 -39.82 -3.03 -23.14
C LYS A 110 -39.67 -4.22 -24.11
N LEU A 111 -39.16 -5.36 -23.62
CA LEU A 111 -39.09 -6.62 -24.37
C LEU A 111 -40.47 -7.30 -24.49
N GLU A 112 -41.31 -7.25 -23.46
CA GLU A 112 -42.68 -7.79 -23.47
C GLU A 112 -43.64 -6.96 -24.35
N SER A 113 -43.31 -5.68 -24.58
CA SER A 113 -44.12 -4.74 -25.37
C SER A 113 -43.69 -4.64 -26.85
N SER A 114 -42.74 -5.48 -27.31
CA SER A 114 -42.26 -5.49 -28.70
C SER A 114 -42.74 -6.70 -29.50
#